data_AF-A0A969TYZ6-F1
#
_entry.id   AF-A0A969TYZ6-F1
#
_cell.length_a   1.000
_cell.length_b   1.000
_cell.length_c   1.000
_cell.angle_alpha   90.00
_cell.angle_beta   90.00
_cell.angle_gamma   90.00
#
_symmetry.space_group_name_H-M   'P 1'
#
loop_
_entity.id
_entity.type
_entity.pdbx_description
1 polymer ?
#
loop_
_entity_poly.entity_id
_entity_poly.type
_entity_poly.pdbx_seq_one_letter_code
_entity_poly.pdbx_strand_id
1 'polypeptide(L)'
;MRWDALGAMGNRIIRTPNLDRLAYEGVLFLNNFVTTSICPTSRASIFTGQYGRRHQIWDFETPFTPQQFQQTYPALLRAAGYRTAFIGKWGLGGDLPSLEFDYWQGFAGQGQYFEKNRKKTFNQIINRTSHRIYSDLFVTPTILFILKL
;
A
#
# COMPACT_ATOMS: atom_id res chain seq x y z
N MET A 1 -7.59 4.13 -5.19
CA MET A 1 -8.93 4.67 -4.91
C MET A 1 -9.21 5.78 -5.91
N ARG A 2 -10.45 5.95 -6.36
CA ARG A 2 -10.82 7.04 -7.30
C ARG A 2 -11.09 8.33 -6.53
N TRP A 3 -11.03 9.48 -7.21
CA TRP A 3 -11.19 10.80 -6.60
C TRP A 3 -12.59 11.03 -5.99
N ASP A 4 -13.61 10.38 -6.55
CA ASP A 4 -15.02 10.49 -6.19
C ASP A 4 -15.44 9.53 -5.07
N ALA A 5 -14.52 8.76 -4.48
CA ALA A 5 -14.85 7.70 -3.52
C ALA A 5 -14.90 8.15 -2.05
N LEU A 6 -14.51 9.39 -1.75
CA LEU A 6 -14.45 9.92 -0.39
C LEU A 6 -15.66 10.79 -0.05
N GLY A 7 -16.16 10.68 1.17
CA GLY A 7 -17.21 11.56 1.71
C GLY A 7 -16.76 13.03 1.71
N ALA A 8 -15.51 13.30 2.10
CA ALA A 8 -14.90 14.63 2.03
C ALA A 8 -14.80 15.21 0.60
N MET A 9 -14.89 14.36 -0.43
CA MET A 9 -14.94 14.77 -1.85
C MET A 9 -16.39 14.89 -2.38
N GLY A 10 -17.39 14.87 -1.49
CA GLY A 10 -18.81 15.02 -1.81
C GLY A 10 -19.57 13.72 -2.10
N ASN A 11 -18.97 12.55 -1.88
CA ASN A 11 -19.66 11.28 -2.07
C ASN A 11 -20.77 11.09 -1.01
N ARG A 12 -22.02 10.92 -1.45
CA ARG A 12 -23.19 10.74 -0.57
C ARG A 12 -23.51 9.29 -0.22
N ILE A 13 -22.90 8.33 -0.93
CA ILE A 13 -23.20 6.91 -0.82
C ILE A 13 -22.15 6.20 0.04
N ILE A 14 -20.87 6.43 -0.26
CA ILE A 14 -19.75 5.79 0.43
C ILE A 14 -19.40 6.61 1.67
N ARG A 15 -19.45 5.97 2.84
CA ARG A 15 -19.10 6.61 4.12
C ARG A 15 -17.65 6.29 4.47
N THR A 16 -16.82 7.31 4.62
CA THR A 16 -15.39 7.17 4.91
C THR A 16 -14.98 7.96 6.16
N PRO A 17 -15.65 7.78 7.32
CA PRO A 17 -15.53 8.69 8.46
C PRO A 17 -14.10 8.90 8.95
N ASN A 18 -13.26 7.86 8.93
CA ASN A 18 -11.86 7.98 9.33
C ASN A 18 -11.01 8.77 8.33
N LEU A 19 -11.24 8.60 7.02
CA LEU A 19 -10.53 9.36 5.99
C LEU A 19 -11.04 10.79 5.90
N ASP A 20 -12.35 10.99 6.10
CA ASP A 20 -12.98 12.31 6.12
C ASP A 20 -12.47 13.13 7.32
N ARG A 21 -12.29 12.47 8.49
CA ARG A 21 -11.64 13.10 9.65
C ARG A 21 -10.21 13.52 9.35
N LEU A 22 -9.40 12.66 8.70
CA LEU A 22 -8.03 13.02 8.29
C LEU A 22 -8.01 14.20 7.31
N ALA A 23 -8.97 14.27 6.38
CA ALA A 23 -9.09 15.38 5.45
C ALA A 23 -9.47 16.69 6.16
N TYR A 24 -10.34 16.63 7.17
CA TYR A 24 -10.79 17.79 7.93
C TYR A 24 -9.75 18.32 8.93
N GLU A 25 -9.01 17.42 9.58
CA GLU A 25 -7.96 17.77 10.55
C GLU A 25 -6.61 18.09 9.89
N GLY A 26 -6.46 17.79 8.60
CA GLY A 26 -5.22 17.94 7.84
C GLY A 26 -5.38 18.82 6.60
N VAL A 27 -4.77 18.37 5.50
CA VAL A 27 -4.79 19.07 4.22
C VAL A 27 -5.39 18.17 3.14
N LEU A 28 -6.41 18.67 2.45
CA LEU A 28 -7.04 18.01 1.30
C LEU A 28 -6.56 18.65 0.00
N PHE A 29 -5.84 17.87 -0.82
CA PHE A 29 -5.41 18.31 -2.14
C PHE A 29 -6.50 18.04 -3.18
N LEU A 30 -7.12 19.10 -3.69
CA LEU A 30 -8.15 19.00 -4.74
C LEU A 30 -7.56 18.66 -6.11
N ASN A 31 -6.27 18.96 -6.31
CA ASN A 31 -5.53 18.77 -7.55
C ASN A 31 -4.26 17.96 -7.29
N ASN A 32 -4.42 16.64 -7.09
CA ASN A 32 -3.32 15.70 -6.95
C ASN A 32 -3.39 14.64 -8.05
N PHE A 33 -2.34 14.53 -8.86
CA PHE A 33 -2.32 13.68 -10.04
C PHE A 33 -1.17 12.68 -9.99
N VAL A 34 -1.43 11.46 -10.46
CA VAL A 34 -0.37 10.49 -10.74
C VAL A 34 0.26 10.80 -12.09
N THR A 35 1.56 10.59 -12.21
CA THR A 35 2.30 10.72 -13.48
C THR A 35 1.87 9.66 -14.50
N THR A 36 1.42 8.50 -14.04
CA THR A 36 0.92 7.41 -14.88
C THR A 36 -0.12 6.59 -14.11
N SER A 37 -1.26 6.31 -14.74
CA SER A 37 -2.38 5.56 -14.13
C SER A 37 -2.19 4.04 -14.18
N ILE A 38 -0.97 3.56 -13.88
CA ILE A 38 -0.62 2.14 -13.81
C ILE A 38 0.17 1.86 -12.53
N CYS A 39 -0.17 0.78 -11.83
CA CYS A 39 0.32 0.47 -10.49
C CYS A 39 1.86 0.46 -10.35
N PRO A 40 2.61 -0.34 -11.15
CA PRO A 40 4.07 -0.42 -11.03
C PRO A 40 4.74 0.93 -11.28
N THR A 41 4.44 1.60 -12.40
CA THR A 41 5.05 2.89 -12.73
C THR A 41 4.72 3.97 -11.70
N SER A 42 3.45 4.06 -11.27
CA SER A 42 3.06 5.03 -10.23
C SER A 42 3.78 4.78 -8.90
N ARG A 43 3.92 3.52 -8.48
CA ARG A 43 4.69 3.17 -7.27
C ARG A 43 6.15 3.54 -7.44
N ALA A 44 6.77 3.17 -8.56
CA ALA A 44 8.17 3.51 -8.83
C ALA A 44 8.41 5.03 -8.79
N SER A 45 7.47 5.82 -9.33
CA SER A 45 7.51 7.28 -9.23
C SER A 45 7.42 7.79 -7.79
N ILE A 46 6.57 7.19 -6.94
CA ILE A 46 6.48 7.54 -5.52
C ILE A 46 7.78 7.21 -4.77
N PHE A 47 8.34 6.02 -5.01
CA PHE A 47 9.57 5.57 -4.34
C PHE A 47 10.77 6.44 -4.69
N THR A 48 10.91 6.83 -5.97
CA THR A 48 12.09 7.53 -6.48
C THR A 48 11.93 9.05 -6.54
N GLY A 49 10.70 9.56 -6.50
CA GLY A 49 10.41 10.96 -6.81
C GLY A 49 10.65 11.32 -8.29
N GLN A 50 10.76 10.35 -9.19
CA GLN A 50 11.12 10.54 -10.60
C GLN A 50 9.97 10.15 -11.53
N TYR A 51 9.92 10.75 -12.72
CA TYR A 51 9.00 10.34 -13.79
C TYR A 51 9.39 8.98 -14.39
N GLY A 52 8.42 8.29 -15.01
CA GLY A 52 8.60 7.03 -15.73
C GLY A 52 9.84 6.97 -16.62
N ARG A 53 10.09 8.04 -17.39
CA ARG A 53 11.25 8.17 -18.29
C ARG A 53 12.62 8.09 -17.60
N ARG A 54 12.70 8.32 -16.29
CA ARG A 54 13.94 8.30 -15.51
C ARG A 54 14.15 6.93 -14.86
N HIS A 55 13.11 6.38 -14.25
CA HIS A 55 13.22 5.09 -13.56
C HIS A 55 12.98 3.87 -14.48
N GLN A 56 12.40 4.05 -15.67
CA GLN A 56 12.22 3.04 -16.73
C GLN A 56 11.40 1.79 -16.34
N ILE A 57 10.51 1.91 -15.35
CA ILE A 57 9.61 0.83 -14.92
C ILE A 57 8.24 1.09 -15.54
N TRP A 58 7.90 0.30 -16.57
CA TRP A 58 6.69 0.46 -17.37
C TRP A 58 5.73 -0.72 -17.30
N ASP A 59 6.17 -1.83 -16.71
CA ASP A 59 5.44 -3.09 -16.62
C ASP A 59 5.50 -3.67 -15.20
N PHE A 60 4.97 -4.88 -15.04
CA PHE A 60 4.90 -5.59 -13.76
C PHE A 60 6.10 -6.52 -13.51
N GLU A 61 7.06 -6.60 -14.43
CA GLU A 61 8.18 -7.54 -14.41
C GLU A 61 9.51 -6.85 -14.09
N THR A 62 9.66 -5.61 -14.53
CA THR A 62 10.87 -4.80 -14.36
C THR A 62 11.05 -4.40 -12.89
N PRO A 63 12.12 -4.87 -12.21
CA PRO A 63 12.44 -4.45 -10.85
C PRO A 63 13.23 -3.13 -10.85
N PHE A 64 13.43 -2.58 -9.65
CA PHE A 64 14.53 -1.66 -9.44
C PHE A 64 15.87 -2.39 -9.55
N THR A 65 16.86 -1.76 -10.18
CA THR A 65 18.26 -2.16 -9.96
C THR A 65 18.67 -1.86 -8.51
N PRO A 66 19.67 -2.57 -7.96
CA PRO A 66 20.17 -2.28 -6.62
C PRO A 66 20.54 -0.81 -6.42
N GLN A 67 21.18 -0.20 -7.41
CA GLN A 67 21.59 1.21 -7.38
C GLN A 67 20.38 2.15 -7.38
N GLN A 68 19.34 1.87 -8.17
CA GLN A 68 18.11 2.65 -8.14
C GLN A 68 17.38 2.54 -6.81
N PHE A 69 17.33 1.34 -6.22
CA PHE A 69 16.66 1.12 -4.94
C PHE A 69 17.29 1.97 -3.82
N GLN A 70 18.62 2.05 -3.77
CA GLN A 70 19.35 2.86 -2.77
C GLN A 70 19.06 4.37 -2.87
N GLN A 71 18.49 4.84 -4.00
CA GLN A 71 18.08 6.23 -4.19
C GLN A 71 16.59 6.46 -3.90
N THR A 72 15.86 5.44 -3.45
CA THR A 72 14.46 5.58 -3.07
C THR A 72 14.31 6.21 -1.69
N TYR A 73 13.20 6.93 -1.45
CA TYR A 73 12.98 7.59 -0.16
C TYR A 73 13.05 6.61 1.05
N PRO A 74 12.59 5.34 0.98
CA PRO A 74 12.72 4.44 2.13
C PRO A 74 14.17 4.06 2.41
N ALA A 75 14.98 3.80 1.38
CA ALA A 75 16.41 3.49 1.56
C ALA A 75 17.16 4.69 2.13
N LEU A 76 16.88 5.90 1.61
CA LEU A 76 17.48 7.14 2.10
C LEU A 76 17.08 7.44 3.55
N LEU A 77 15.81 7.25 3.92
CA LEU A 77 15.36 7.39 5.31
C LEU A 77 16.03 6.37 6.23
N ARG A 78 16.16 5.12 5.80
CA ARG A 78 16.85 4.08 6.57
C ARG A 78 18.32 4.45 6.81
N ALA A 79 19.02 4.90 5.77
CA ALA A 79 20.40 5.36 5.86
C ALA A 79 20.55 6.59 6.80
N ALA A 80 19.53 7.45 6.89
CA ALA A 80 19.47 8.57 7.81
C ALA A 80 19.09 8.18 9.26
N GLY A 81 18.97 6.88 9.57
CA GLY A 81 18.69 6.38 10.92
C GLY A 81 17.21 6.17 11.25
N TYR A 82 16.30 6.30 10.28
CA TYR A 82 14.89 5.96 10.50
C TYR A 82 14.70 4.44 10.48
N ARG A 83 13.83 3.95 11.38
CA ARG A 83 13.30 2.59 11.28
C ARG A 83 12.24 2.54 10.18
N THR A 84 12.37 1.60 9.26
CA THR A 84 11.54 1.49 8.06
C THR A 84 10.76 0.18 8.03
N ALA A 85 9.52 0.24 7.56
CA ALA A 85 8.67 -0.94 7.40
C ALA A 85 7.94 -0.90 6.06
N PHE A 86 7.74 -2.07 5.46
CA PHE A 86 6.86 -2.24 4.31
C PHE A 86 5.80 -3.30 4.58
N ILE A 87 4.53 -2.91 4.43
CA ILE A 87 3.38 -3.75 4.73
C ILE A 87 2.40 -3.63 3.56
N GLY A 88 2.04 -4.75 2.95
CA GLY A 88 1.06 -4.80 1.86
C GLY A 88 1.61 -5.14 0.48
N LYS A 89 0.93 -4.70 -0.57
CA LYS A 89 1.27 -5.06 -1.96
C LYS A 89 2.54 -4.34 -2.40
N TRP A 90 3.58 -5.09 -2.77
CA TRP A 90 4.81 -4.55 -3.35
C TRP A 90 4.53 -3.92 -4.72
N GLY A 91 4.09 -4.74 -5.68
CA GLY A 91 3.56 -4.28 -6.96
C GLY A 91 4.59 -3.82 -7.98
N LEU A 92 5.88 -4.07 -7.74
CA LEU A 92 6.97 -4.01 -8.71
C LEU A 92 7.47 -5.43 -9.01
N GLY A 93 8.19 -5.59 -10.12
CA GLY A 93 8.76 -6.87 -10.51
C GLY A 93 9.98 -7.28 -9.69
N GLY A 94 10.55 -8.44 -10.06
CA GLY A 94 11.67 -9.08 -9.37
C GLY A 94 11.33 -9.64 -7.99
N ASP A 95 12.39 -9.99 -7.26
CA ASP A 95 12.28 -10.53 -5.91
C ASP A 95 11.78 -9.47 -4.91
N LEU A 96 11.10 -9.94 -3.86
CA LEU A 96 10.61 -9.06 -2.80
C LEU A 96 11.79 -8.53 -1.98
N PRO A 97 11.95 -7.19 -1.83
CA PRO A 97 13.09 -6.60 -1.13
C PRO A 97 12.92 -6.63 0.40
N SER A 98 12.65 -7.80 0.97
CA SER A 98 12.33 -7.96 2.39
C SER A 98 13.48 -7.55 3.32
N LEU A 99 14.73 -7.72 2.88
CA LEU A 99 15.93 -7.34 3.64
C LEU A 99 16.19 -5.82 3.62
N GLU A 100 15.59 -5.11 2.68
CA GLU A 100 15.79 -3.66 2.51
C GLU A 100 14.99 -2.83 3.53
N PHE A 101 14.10 -3.46 4.29
CA PHE A 101 13.32 -2.82 5.37
C PHE A 101 13.65 -3.45 6.72
N ASP A 102 13.50 -2.70 7.81
CA ASP A 102 13.65 -3.23 9.17
C ASP A 102 12.48 -4.15 9.57
N TYR A 103 11.33 -3.97 8.92
CA TYR A 103 10.19 -4.87 9.04
C TYR A 103 9.49 -5.07 7.69
N TRP A 104 9.19 -6.33 7.36
CA TRP A 104 8.53 -6.70 6.11
C TRP A 104 7.32 -7.60 6.35
N GLN A 105 6.17 -7.15 5.85
CA GLN A 105 4.94 -7.94 5.70
C GLN A 105 4.34 -7.65 4.31
N GLY A 106 5.18 -7.71 3.28
CA GLY A 106 4.79 -7.44 1.90
C GLY A 106 4.50 -8.71 1.08
N PHE A 107 3.75 -8.55 -0.01
CA PHE A 107 3.41 -9.64 -0.94
C PHE A 107 3.50 -9.21 -2.41
N ALA A 108 3.75 -10.21 -3.28
CA ALA A 108 3.80 -10.06 -4.73
C ALA A 108 2.41 -10.24 -5.39
N GLY A 109 2.27 -9.77 -6.63
CA GLY A 109 1.05 -9.99 -7.42
C GLY A 109 -0.19 -9.29 -6.85
N GLN A 110 -1.37 -9.88 -7.10
CA GLN A 110 -2.66 -9.28 -6.70
C GLN A 110 -3.09 -9.62 -5.27
N GLY A 111 -2.36 -10.49 -4.57
CA GLY A 111 -2.80 -11.05 -3.30
C GLY A 111 -4.04 -11.95 -3.44
N GLN A 112 -4.53 -12.47 -2.32
CA GLN A 112 -5.79 -13.22 -2.27
C GLN A 112 -6.74 -12.56 -1.28
N TYR A 113 -7.83 -11.97 -1.76
CA TYR A 113 -8.79 -11.27 -0.91
C TYR A 113 -9.52 -12.18 0.08
N PHE A 114 -9.71 -13.44 -0.29
CA PHE A 114 -10.43 -14.44 0.50
C PHE A 114 -9.52 -15.63 0.81
N GLU A 115 -9.63 -16.17 2.02
CA GLU A 115 -8.98 -17.44 2.37
C GLU A 115 -9.55 -18.58 1.52
N LYS A 116 -8.69 -19.25 0.74
CA LYS A 116 -9.09 -20.26 -0.25
C LYS A 116 -9.66 -21.57 0.35
N ASN A 117 -9.57 -21.77 1.67
CA ASN A 117 -9.83 -23.06 2.34
C ASN A 117 -10.90 -23.04 3.45
N ARG A 118 -12.04 -22.38 3.24
CA ARG A 118 -13.20 -22.57 4.14
C ARG A 118 -14.38 -23.18 3.37
N LYS A 119 -14.39 -24.52 3.28
CA LYS A 119 -15.64 -25.29 3.05
C LYS A 119 -16.58 -24.98 4.22
N LYS A 120 -17.40 -23.95 4.11
CA LYS A 120 -18.39 -23.59 5.14
C LYS A 120 -19.77 -23.61 4.53
N THR A 121 -20.63 -24.43 5.12
CA THR A 121 -22.06 -24.50 4.82
C THR A 121 -22.69 -23.12 5.00
N PHE A 122 -23.70 -22.80 4.20
CA PHE A 122 -24.41 -21.51 4.15
C PHE A 122 -24.71 -20.90 5.54
N ASN A 123 -25.08 -21.74 6.52
CA ASN A 123 -25.39 -21.31 7.90
C ASN A 123 -24.19 -20.81 8.72
N GLN A 124 -22.94 -21.16 8.38
CA GLN A 124 -21.75 -20.66 9.08
C GLN A 124 -21.29 -19.29 8.57
N ILE A 125 -21.82 -18.81 7.44
CA ILE A 125 -21.53 -17.49 6.87
C ILE A 125 -22.34 -16.41 7.60
N ILE A 126 -23.56 -16.72 8.01
CA ILE A 126 -24.52 -15.77 8.58
C ILE A 126 -24.24 -15.45 10.07
N ASN A 127 -23.63 -16.39 10.80
CA ASN A 127 -23.46 -16.31 12.26
C ASN A 127 -22.07 -15.84 12.74
N ARG A 128 -21.20 -15.32 11.87
CA ARG A 128 -19.93 -14.69 12.30
C ARG A 128 -19.77 -13.29 11.72
N THR A 129 -20.22 -12.30 12.49
CA THR A 129 -19.78 -10.90 12.48
C THR A 129 -18.31 -10.76 12.91
N SER A 130 -17.41 -11.44 12.22
CA SER A 130 -15.97 -11.23 12.31
C SER A 130 -15.32 -11.73 11.02
N HIS A 131 -15.68 -11.11 9.90
CA HIS A 131 -14.86 -11.22 8.70
C HIS A 131 -13.54 -10.52 9.04
N ARG A 132 -12.46 -11.27 9.31
CA ARG A 132 -11.10 -10.74 9.11
C ARG A 132 -10.94 -10.54 7.62
N ILE A 133 -11.35 -9.37 7.16
CA ILE A 133 -11.13 -8.91 5.79
C ILE A 133 -9.64 -8.63 5.65
N TYR A 134 -9.10 -8.75 4.44
CA TYR A 134 -7.69 -8.49 4.12
C TYR A 134 -7.14 -7.15 4.67
N SER A 135 -8.00 -6.19 5.01
CA SER A 135 -7.64 -4.96 5.74
C SER A 135 -7.00 -5.23 7.10
N ASP A 136 -7.52 -6.18 7.88
CA ASP A 136 -7.06 -6.45 9.25
C ASP A 136 -5.68 -7.10 9.28
N LEU A 137 -5.32 -7.78 8.17
CA LEU A 137 -4.01 -8.38 7.93
C LEU A 137 -2.89 -7.34 7.79
N PHE A 138 -3.20 -6.07 7.50
CA PHE A 138 -2.20 -5.00 7.42
C PHE A 138 -2.24 -4.04 8.59
N VAL A 139 -3.43 -3.78 9.16
CA VAL A 139 -3.56 -2.88 10.32
C VAL A 139 -2.84 -3.45 11.54
N THR A 140 -3.03 -4.74 11.85
CA THR A 140 -2.43 -5.36 13.04
C THR A 140 -0.90 -5.35 12.99
N PRO A 141 -0.24 -5.78 11.88
CA PRO A 141 1.21 -5.65 11.74
C PRO A 141 1.72 -4.21 11.82
N THR A 142 0.98 -3.25 11.27
CA THR A 142 1.35 -1.83 11.34
C THR A 142 1.39 -1.34 12.78
N ILE A 143 0.34 -1.66 13.55
CA ILE A 143 0.27 -1.33 14.99
C ILE A 143 1.41 -2.02 15.75
N LEU A 144 1.65 -3.31 15.51
CA LEU A 144 2.72 -4.05 16.19
C LEU A 144 4.11 -3.49 15.88
N PHE A 145 4.37 -3.02 14.66
CA PHE A 145 5.63 -2.38 14.32
C PHE A 145 5.81 -1.05 15.07
N ILE A 146 4.77 -0.22 15.13
CA ILE A 146 4.80 1.07 15.82
C ILE A 146 4.92 0.91 17.34
N LEU A 147 4.22 -0.05 17.93
CA LEU A 147 4.19 -0.25 19.39
C LEU A 147 5.40 -0.99 19.94
N LYS A 148 6.22 -1.64 19.10
CA LYS A 148 7.52 -2.22 19.49
C LYS A 148 8.65 -1.17 19.45
N LEU A 149 8.31 0.07 19.85
CA LEU A 149 9.25 1.08 20.34
C LEU A 149 9.66 0.72 21.77
#